data_AF-A0A318CP27-F1
#
_entry.id   AF-A0A318CP27-F1
#
_cell.length_a   1.000
_cell.length_b   1.000
_cell.length_c   1.000
_cell.angle_alpha   90.00
_cell.angle_beta   90.00
_cell.angle_gamma   90.00
#
_symmetry.space_group_name_H-M   'P 1'
#
loop_
_entity.id
_entity.type
_entity.pdbx_description
1 polymer ?
#
loop_
_entity_poly.entity_id
_entity_poly.type
_entity_poly.pdbx_seq_one_letter_code
_entity_poly.pdbx_strand_id
1 'polypeptide(L)'
;MPFLTWEKLRFLVISVLYGFWTIQDQLPLIFILMIIAVVIILPASLCSRQKTHTTGDPDSEGYRTGPDRFKRFLRTATVAVLLPALVFSLFWAFYYFGEAAAQSAYEEQAENDFPSYPRVRVWIKTDAGQAPAAMAGEWEKGGYRLLMRNRDNLYLFYPAQSGDKIPTDIIPTGQVQYFRVLPHYWSDN
;
A
#
# COMPACT_ATOMS: atom_id res chain seq x y z
N MET A 1 -15.68 -33.60 0.13
CA MET A 1 -14.93 -32.35 -0.13
C MET A 1 -15.64 -31.23 0.61
N PRO A 2 -15.03 -30.59 1.62
CA PRO A 2 -15.68 -29.52 2.36
C PRO A 2 -15.72 -28.25 1.50
N PHE A 3 -16.93 -27.78 1.16
CA PHE A 3 -17.13 -26.51 0.48
C PHE A 3 -16.71 -25.36 1.39
N LEU A 4 -15.76 -24.55 0.93
CA LEU A 4 -15.35 -23.31 1.59
C LEU A 4 -16.52 -22.32 1.47
N THR A 5 -17.26 -22.09 2.55
CA THR A 5 -18.41 -21.19 2.53
C THR A 5 -17.94 -19.74 2.37
N TRP A 6 -18.72 -18.93 1.64
CA TRP A 6 -18.43 -17.51 1.38
C TRP A 6 -18.14 -16.70 2.66
N GLU A 7 -18.81 -17.05 3.75
CA GLU A 7 -18.56 -16.53 5.10
C GLU A 7 -17.10 -16.69 5.53
N LYS A 8 -16.52 -17.89 5.38
CA LYS A 8 -15.12 -18.17 5.76
C LYS A 8 -14.13 -17.40 4.89
N LEU A 9 -14.44 -17.19 3.61
CA LEU A 9 -13.62 -16.38 2.72
C LEU A 9 -13.58 -14.92 3.17
N ARG A 10 -14.74 -14.34 3.53
CA ARG A 10 -14.83 -12.95 4.03
C ARG A 10 -14.04 -12.77 5.32
N PHE A 11 -14.17 -13.69 6.28
CA PHE A 11 -13.40 -13.63 7.52
C PHE A 11 -11.89 -13.72 7.29
N LEU A 12 -11.45 -14.55 6.34
CA LEU A 12 -10.05 -14.68 6.00
C LEU A 12 -9.51 -13.40 5.34
N VAL A 13 -10.25 -12.82 4.39
CA VAL A 13 -9.87 -11.55 3.74
C VAL A 13 -9.81 -10.40 4.75
N ILE A 14 -10.81 -10.27 5.63
CA ILE A 14 -10.83 -9.23 6.67
C ILE A 14 -9.67 -9.43 7.65
N SER A 15 -9.37 -10.67 8.07
CA SER A 15 -8.25 -10.95 8.97
C SER A 15 -6.90 -10.64 8.34
N VAL A 16 -6.73 -10.93 7.05
CA VAL A 16 -5.50 -10.59 6.31
C VAL A 16 -5.34 -9.08 6.17
N LEU A 17 -6.41 -8.36 5.80
CA LEU A 17 -6.38 -6.89 5.68
C LEU A 17 -6.15 -6.21 7.02
N TYR A 18 -6.78 -6.70 8.10
CA TYR A 18 -6.61 -6.16 9.44
C TYR A 18 -5.21 -6.46 9.99
N GLY A 19 -4.70 -7.67 9.76
CA GLY A 19 -3.32 -8.02 10.08
C GLY A 19 -2.32 -7.12 9.35
N PHE A 20 -2.54 -6.88 8.05
CA PHE A 20 -1.70 -5.97 7.26
C PHE A 20 -1.72 -4.54 7.81
N TRP A 21 -2.90 -4.02 8.13
CA TRP A 21 -3.07 -2.68 8.70
C TRP A 21 -2.39 -2.52 10.06
N THR A 22 -2.49 -3.55 10.92
CA THR A 22 -1.88 -3.55 12.26
C THR A 22 -0.35 -3.69 12.19
N ILE A 23 0.15 -4.37 11.17
CA ILE A 23 1.59 -4.60 10.97
C ILE A 23 2.25 -3.42 10.28
N GLN A 24 1.51 -2.58 9.55
CA GLN A 24 2.04 -1.45 8.77
C GLN A 24 2.97 -0.55 9.61
N ASP A 25 2.60 -0.26 10.85
CA ASP A 25 3.39 0.57 11.77
C ASP A 25 4.64 -0.16 12.33
N GLN A 26 4.65 -1.49 12.30
CA GLN A 26 5.72 -2.34 12.81
C GLN A 26 6.67 -2.85 11.71
N LEU A 27 6.31 -2.66 10.43
CA LEU A 27 7.14 -3.03 9.26
C LEU A 27 8.60 -2.51 9.36
N PRO A 28 8.88 -1.24 9.72
CA PRO A 28 10.26 -0.78 9.84
C PRO A 28 11.04 -1.52 10.94
N LEU A 29 10.38 -1.88 12.05
CA LEU A 29 11.00 -2.61 13.15
C LEU A 29 11.32 -4.07 12.75
N ILE A 30 10.39 -4.73 12.05
CA ILE A 30 10.60 -6.08 11.50
C ILE A 30 11.75 -6.07 10.49
N PHE A 31 11.85 -5.03 9.66
CA PHE A 31 12.94 -4.89 8.69
C PHE A 31 14.30 -4.73 9.37
N ILE A 32 14.39 -3.89 10.41
CA ILE A 32 15.60 -3.74 11.22
C ILE A 32 15.99 -5.08 11.86
N LEU A 33 15.03 -5.82 12.43
CA LEU A 33 15.28 -7.14 13.01
C LEU A 33 15.77 -8.14 11.95
N MET A 34 15.22 -8.12 10.73
CA MET A 34 15.71 -8.95 9.64
C MET A 34 17.14 -8.58 9.22
N ILE A 35 17.45 -7.30 9.09
CA ILE A 35 18.83 -6.85 8.79
C ILE A 35 19.78 -7.32 9.89
N ILE A 36 19.41 -7.15 11.16
CA ILE A 36 20.22 -7.60 12.30
C ILE A 36 20.44 -9.12 12.22
N ALA A 37 19.40 -9.91 11.93
CA ALA A 37 19.53 -11.35 11.78
C ALA A 37 20.49 -11.73 10.62
N VAL A 38 20.38 -11.06 9.47
CA VAL A 38 21.28 -11.27 8.32
C VAL A 38 22.72 -10.92 8.69
N VAL A 39 22.94 -9.78 9.35
CA VAL A 39 24.26 -9.29 9.80
C VAL A 39 24.87 -10.19 10.87
N ILE A 40 24.09 -10.86 11.71
CA ILE A 40 24.61 -11.82 12.71
C ILE A 40 24.94 -13.17 12.06
N ILE A 41 24.10 -13.66 11.15
CA ILE A 41 24.24 -14.99 10.54
C ILE A 41 25.38 -15.06 9.51
N LEU A 42 25.58 -13.99 8.70
CA LEU A 42 26.64 -13.93 7.69
C LEU A 42 28.07 -14.12 8.27
N PRO A 43 28.51 -13.37 9.30
CA PRO A 43 29.84 -13.52 9.89
C PRO A 43 29.98 -14.86 10.62
N ALA A 44 28.95 -15.38 11.26
CA ALA A 44 28.99 -16.72 11.86
C ALA A 44 29.29 -17.81 10.80
N SER A 45 28.71 -17.67 9.60
CA SER A 45 28.98 -18.57 8.48
C SER A 45 30.40 -18.44 7.93
N LEU A 46 30.95 -17.22 7.89
CA LEU A 46 32.30 -16.93 7.38
C LEU A 46 33.40 -17.30 8.38
N CYS A 47 33.21 -17.05 9.68
CA CYS A 47 34.15 -17.46 10.73
C CYS A 47 34.26 -18.99 10.85
N SER A 48 33.21 -19.74 10.51
CA SER A 48 33.28 -21.21 10.47
C SER A 48 34.21 -21.76 9.38
N ARG A 49 34.53 -20.95 8.36
CA ARG A 49 35.38 -21.35 7.22
C ARG A 49 36.88 -21.34 7.53
N GLN A 50 37.33 -20.66 8.57
CA GLN A 50 38.76 -20.36 8.77
C GLN A 50 39.52 -21.36 9.67
N LYS A 51 38.85 -22.32 10.33
CA LYS A 51 39.46 -23.24 11.32
C LYS A 51 39.99 -24.57 10.77
N THR A 52 40.30 -24.70 9.47
CA THR A 52 40.73 -26.01 8.90
C THR A 52 42.10 -25.99 8.24
N HIS A 53 43.06 -25.27 8.81
CA HIS A 53 44.47 -25.46 8.51
C HIS A 53 45.31 -25.45 9.79
N THR A 54 45.21 -26.53 10.56
CA THR A 54 46.26 -26.87 11.51
C THR A 54 46.55 -28.38 11.40
N THR A 55 47.79 -28.62 11.01
CA THR A 55 48.52 -29.84 10.64
C THR A 55 48.39 -31.01 11.61
N GLY A 56 48.15 -32.21 11.05
CA GLY A 56 48.82 -33.47 11.42
C GLY A 56 48.17 -34.36 12.49
N ASP A 57 47.50 -35.44 12.05
CA ASP A 57 47.71 -36.81 12.56
C ASP A 57 46.91 -37.82 11.71
N PRO A 58 47.51 -38.85 11.08
CA PRO A 58 46.82 -39.78 10.21
C PRO A 58 46.52 -41.11 10.91
N ASP A 59 45.66 -41.16 11.94
CA ASP A 59 45.16 -42.46 12.49
C ASP A 59 43.84 -42.30 13.28
N SER A 60 42.84 -41.62 12.72
CA SER A 60 41.48 -41.61 13.29
C SER A 60 40.39 -41.85 12.24
N GLU A 61 40.30 -43.12 11.81
CA GLU A 61 39.07 -43.65 11.23
C GLU A 61 37.99 -43.68 12.32
N GLY A 62 37.07 -42.72 12.33
CA GLY A 62 35.93 -42.84 13.25
C GLY A 62 34.90 -41.72 13.29
N TYR A 63 35.22 -40.49 12.88
CA TYR A 63 34.28 -39.38 13.05
C TYR A 63 34.24 -38.42 11.84
N ARG A 64 33.85 -38.94 10.67
CA ARG A 64 33.54 -38.15 9.47
C ARG A 64 32.03 -38.08 9.21
N THR A 65 31.26 -37.48 10.12
CA THR A 65 29.82 -37.21 9.87
C THR A 65 29.33 -35.82 10.29
N GLY A 66 30.24 -34.91 10.68
CA GLY A 66 29.89 -33.57 11.19
C GLY A 66 29.78 -32.42 10.16
N PRO A 67 30.74 -32.22 9.24
CA PRO A 67 30.85 -30.94 8.53
C PRO A 67 29.85 -30.76 7.37
N ASP A 68 29.38 -31.85 6.76
CA ASP A 68 28.51 -31.76 5.58
C ASP A 68 27.05 -31.49 5.93
N ARG A 69 26.57 -31.93 7.10
CA ARG A 69 25.23 -31.59 7.59
C ARG A 69 25.14 -30.13 7.99
N PHE A 70 26.19 -29.59 8.62
CA PHE A 70 26.25 -28.19 9.03
C PHE A 70 26.25 -27.22 7.84
N LYS A 71 27.01 -27.54 6.77
CA LYS A 71 27.01 -26.75 5.52
C LYS A 71 25.64 -26.76 4.82
N ARG A 72 24.93 -27.89 4.80
CA ARG A 72 23.57 -27.97 4.24
C ARG A 72 22.57 -27.17 5.09
N PHE A 73 22.67 -27.25 6.42
CA PHE A 73 21.82 -26.47 7.31
C PHE A 73 22.03 -24.97 7.15
N LEU A 74 23.28 -24.50 7.11
CA LEU A 74 23.62 -23.10 6.85
C LEU A 74 23.09 -22.62 5.50
N ARG A 75 23.27 -23.38 4.43
CA ARG A 75 22.77 -23.00 3.10
C ARG A 75 21.24 -22.88 3.08
N THR A 76 20.53 -23.82 3.71
CA THR A 76 19.07 -23.77 3.81
C THR A 76 18.62 -22.59 4.67
N ALA A 77 19.28 -22.33 5.80
CA ALA A 77 18.98 -21.19 6.66
C ALA A 77 19.25 -19.84 5.97
N THR A 78 20.36 -19.72 5.25
CA THR A 78 20.70 -18.53 4.47
C THR A 78 19.66 -18.26 3.39
N VAL A 79 19.21 -19.28 2.65
CA VAL A 79 18.15 -19.11 1.66
C VAL A 79 16.81 -18.76 2.32
N ALA A 80 16.49 -19.41 3.44
CA ALA A 80 15.25 -19.16 4.18
C ALA A 80 15.16 -17.74 4.78
N VAL A 81 16.29 -17.07 5.02
CA VAL A 81 16.33 -15.69 5.54
C VAL A 81 16.56 -14.66 4.43
N LEU A 82 17.49 -14.90 3.50
CA LEU A 82 17.80 -13.96 2.42
C LEU A 82 16.66 -13.83 1.43
N LEU A 83 15.94 -14.91 1.11
CA LEU A 83 14.87 -14.85 0.13
C LEU A 83 13.71 -13.96 0.62
N PRO A 84 13.15 -14.13 1.84
CA PRO A 84 12.17 -13.19 2.37
C PRO A 84 12.70 -11.76 2.50
N ALA A 85 13.96 -11.59 2.93
CA ALA A 85 14.57 -10.26 3.03
C ALA A 85 14.65 -9.55 1.67
N LEU A 86 15.01 -10.27 0.61
CA LEU A 86 15.07 -9.75 -0.75
C LEU A 86 13.67 -9.41 -1.28
N VAL A 87 12.69 -10.31 -1.10
CA VAL A 87 11.30 -10.06 -1.51
C VAL A 87 10.73 -8.84 -0.79
N PHE A 88 11.00 -8.71 0.50
CA PHE A 88 10.53 -7.58 1.30
C PHE A 88 11.22 -6.27 0.89
N SER A 89 12.53 -6.29 0.66
CA SER A 89 13.28 -5.12 0.19
C SER A 89 12.77 -4.66 -1.18
N LEU A 90 12.49 -5.59 -2.08
CA LEU A 90 11.93 -5.30 -3.39
C LEU A 90 10.52 -4.71 -3.28
N PHE A 91 9.67 -5.30 -2.44
CA PHE A 91 8.33 -4.76 -2.15
C PHE A 91 8.41 -3.33 -1.61
N TRP A 92 9.31 -3.07 -0.67
CA TRP A 92 9.52 -1.74 -0.10
C TRP A 92 9.97 -0.73 -1.15
N ALA A 93 10.93 -1.10 -2.00
CA ALA A 93 11.38 -0.25 -3.09
C ALA A 93 10.22 0.08 -4.03
N PHE A 94 9.43 -0.91 -4.45
CA PHE A 94 8.26 -0.66 -5.31
C PHE A 94 7.19 0.18 -4.63
N TYR A 95 6.94 -0.02 -3.34
CA TYR A 95 6.01 0.80 -2.57
C TYR A 95 6.46 2.27 -2.57
N TYR A 96 7.72 2.54 -2.24
CA TYR A 96 8.26 3.90 -2.17
C TYR A 96 8.29 4.58 -3.54
N PHE A 97 8.72 3.87 -4.59
CA PHE A 97 8.66 4.41 -5.96
C PHE A 97 7.22 4.64 -6.41
N GLY A 98 6.28 3.78 -6.03
CA GLY A 98 4.86 3.95 -6.31
C GLY A 98 4.27 5.18 -5.62
N GLU A 99 4.61 5.41 -4.35
CA GLU A 99 4.20 6.59 -3.59
C GLU A 99 4.76 7.88 -4.19
N ALA A 100 6.07 7.89 -4.52
CA ALA A 100 6.71 9.04 -5.15
C ALA A 100 6.11 9.36 -6.53
N ALA A 101 5.85 8.33 -7.35
CA ALA A 101 5.21 8.50 -8.66
C ALA A 101 3.76 9.00 -8.53
N ALA A 102 3.00 8.47 -7.56
CA ALA A 102 1.63 8.91 -7.29
C ALA A 102 1.60 10.38 -6.81
N GLN A 103 2.54 10.76 -5.94
CA GLN A 103 2.67 12.13 -5.46
C GLN A 103 3.02 13.10 -6.59
N SER A 104 3.99 12.75 -7.43
CA SER A 104 4.35 13.58 -8.59
C SER A 104 3.18 13.74 -9.57
N ALA A 105 2.45 12.66 -9.86
CA ALA A 105 1.26 12.71 -10.72
C ALA A 105 0.11 13.53 -10.08
N TYR A 106 -0.02 13.47 -8.76
CA TYR A 106 -0.97 14.29 -8.02
C TYR A 106 -0.63 15.77 -8.14
N GLU A 107 0.64 16.15 -7.93
CA GLU A 107 1.11 17.54 -8.03
C GLU A 107 0.88 18.10 -9.43
N GLU A 108 1.24 17.35 -10.48
CA GLU A 108 0.99 17.73 -11.88
C GLU A 108 -0.51 17.95 -12.16
N GLN A 109 -1.37 17.08 -11.63
CA GLN A 109 -2.82 17.24 -11.77
C GLN A 109 -3.34 18.43 -10.95
N ALA A 110 -2.82 18.65 -9.74
CA ALA A 110 -3.23 19.74 -8.87
C ALA A 110 -2.88 21.11 -9.46
N GLU A 111 -1.71 21.25 -10.08
CA GLU A 111 -1.30 22.46 -10.81
C GLU A 111 -2.28 22.81 -11.94
N ASN A 112 -2.89 21.79 -12.55
CA ASN A 112 -3.81 21.94 -13.68
C ASN A 112 -5.29 21.79 -13.30
N ASP A 113 -5.63 21.94 -12.03
CA ASP A 113 -7.02 21.87 -11.53
C ASP A 113 -7.70 20.52 -11.80
N PHE A 114 -6.94 19.43 -11.78
CA PHE A 114 -7.39 18.06 -12.03
C PHE A 114 -8.13 17.91 -13.37
N PRO A 115 -7.44 18.13 -14.50
CA PRO A 115 -8.09 18.20 -15.81
C PRO A 115 -8.71 16.87 -16.22
N SER A 116 -8.21 15.74 -15.74
CA SER A 116 -8.77 14.42 -16.04
C SER A 116 -10.17 14.18 -15.44
N TYR A 117 -10.57 14.97 -14.45
CA TYR A 117 -11.85 14.80 -13.76
C TYR A 117 -12.90 15.77 -14.30
N PRO A 118 -14.11 15.31 -14.64
CA PRO A 118 -15.14 16.19 -15.18
C PRO A 118 -15.67 17.14 -14.09
N ARG A 119 -15.83 18.42 -14.44
CA ARG A 119 -16.55 19.38 -13.59
C ARG A 119 -18.04 19.09 -13.61
N VAL A 120 -18.69 19.21 -12.47
CA VAL A 120 -20.13 18.94 -12.34
C VAL A 120 -20.84 20.03 -11.56
N ARG A 121 -22.07 20.32 -11.99
CA ARG A 121 -23.08 21.00 -11.19
C ARG A 121 -24.04 19.97 -10.64
N VAL A 122 -24.35 20.08 -9.36
CA VAL A 122 -25.28 19.17 -8.69
C VAL A 122 -26.39 19.98 -8.04
N TRP A 123 -27.62 19.59 -8.33
CA TRP A 123 -28.81 20.17 -7.72
C TRP A 123 -29.43 19.13 -6.80
N ILE A 124 -29.69 19.56 -5.57
CA ILE A 124 -30.22 18.70 -4.50
C ILE A 124 -31.72 18.93 -4.41
N LYS A 125 -32.46 17.88 -4.05
CA LYS A 125 -33.90 18.01 -3.82
C LYS A 125 -34.17 18.88 -2.59
N THR A 126 -35.13 19.79 -2.70
CA THR A 126 -35.45 20.78 -1.65
C THR A 126 -35.97 20.13 -0.34
N ASP A 127 -36.47 18.91 -0.41
CA ASP A 127 -36.97 18.08 0.70
C ASP A 127 -35.90 17.13 1.27
N ALA A 128 -34.69 17.12 0.70
CA ALA A 128 -33.57 16.37 1.26
C ALA A 128 -33.06 17.08 2.52
N GLY A 129 -33.76 16.87 3.64
CA GLY A 129 -33.54 17.49 4.95
C GLY A 129 -32.19 17.17 5.63
N GLN A 130 -31.15 16.85 4.86
CA GLN A 130 -29.82 16.47 5.31
C GLN A 130 -28.68 17.23 4.62
N ALA A 131 -28.91 17.86 3.45
CA ALA A 131 -27.88 18.69 2.85
C ALA A 131 -27.83 20.05 3.57
N PRO A 132 -26.66 20.51 4.05
CA PRO A 132 -26.54 21.87 4.58
C PRO A 132 -26.97 22.84 3.46
N ALA A 133 -27.96 23.69 3.71
CA ALA A 133 -28.46 24.65 2.71
C ALA A 133 -27.33 25.51 2.10
N ALA A 134 -26.25 25.73 2.87
CA ALA A 134 -25.04 26.40 2.42
C ALA A 134 -24.26 25.61 1.34
N MET A 135 -24.16 24.28 1.45
CA MET A 135 -23.42 23.44 0.51
C MET A 135 -24.21 23.21 -0.79
N ALA A 136 -25.54 23.14 -0.70
CA ALA A 136 -26.39 23.02 -1.89
C ALA A 136 -26.16 24.18 -2.87
N GLY A 137 -26.06 25.42 -2.36
CA GLY A 137 -25.75 26.58 -3.18
C GLY A 137 -24.35 26.56 -3.81
N GLU A 138 -23.36 25.98 -3.13
CA GLU A 138 -22.01 25.83 -3.69
C GLU A 138 -21.96 24.77 -4.80
N TRP A 139 -22.63 23.62 -4.63
CA TRP A 139 -22.69 22.56 -5.63
C TRP A 139 -23.37 23.00 -6.93
N GLU A 140 -24.33 23.92 -6.86
CA GLU A 140 -25.01 24.49 -8.02
C GLU A 140 -24.11 25.43 -8.84
N LYS A 141 -23.11 26.09 -8.22
CA LYS A 141 -22.18 26.98 -8.93
C LYS A 141 -21.30 26.22 -9.94
N GLY A 142 -20.99 24.95 -9.64
CA GLY A 142 -20.30 24.05 -10.57
C GLY A 142 -18.78 24.11 -10.53
N GLY A 143 -18.20 24.42 -9.37
CA GLY A 143 -16.76 24.41 -9.13
C GLY A 143 -16.19 23.04 -8.73
N TYR A 144 -17.02 21.99 -8.67
CA TYR A 144 -16.63 20.68 -8.14
C TYR A 144 -16.25 19.72 -9.26
N ARG A 145 -15.25 18.88 -8.99
CA ARG A 145 -14.80 17.77 -9.83
C ARG A 145 -15.46 16.48 -9.35
N LEU A 146 -15.95 15.67 -10.27
CA LEU A 146 -16.52 14.35 -9.94
C LEU A 146 -15.39 13.33 -9.84
N LEU A 147 -15.14 12.83 -8.63
CA LEU A 147 -14.16 11.76 -8.38
C LEU A 147 -14.72 10.41 -8.78
N MET A 148 -15.91 10.10 -8.28
CA MET A 148 -16.56 8.81 -8.49
C MET A 148 -18.07 8.94 -8.33
N ARG A 149 -18.80 8.10 -9.06
CA ARG A 149 -20.24 7.90 -8.88
C ARG A 149 -20.51 6.43 -8.65
N ASN A 150 -21.17 6.09 -7.56
CA ASN A 150 -21.74 4.76 -7.35
C ASN A 150 -23.28 4.84 -7.29
N ARG A 151 -23.95 3.71 -7.01
CA ARG A 151 -25.41 3.65 -6.96
C ARG A 151 -25.98 4.54 -5.84
N ASP A 152 -25.25 4.67 -4.76
CA ASP A 152 -25.75 5.22 -3.50
C ASP A 152 -25.28 6.66 -3.27
N ASN A 153 -24.13 7.05 -3.81
CA ASN A 153 -23.40 8.28 -3.53
C ASN A 153 -22.67 8.84 -4.77
N LEU A 154 -22.58 10.16 -4.83
CA LEU A 154 -21.65 10.95 -5.64
C LEU A 154 -20.52 11.44 -4.74
N TYR A 155 -19.29 11.28 -5.23
CA TYR A 155 -18.08 11.77 -4.58
C TYR A 155 -17.56 12.96 -5.37
N LEU A 156 -17.73 14.14 -4.81
CA LEU A 156 -17.29 15.39 -5.40
C LEU A 156 -16.09 15.90 -4.64
N PHE A 157 -15.20 16.60 -5.31
CA PHE A 157 -14.15 17.31 -4.62
C PHE A 157 -13.95 18.70 -5.18
N TYR A 158 -13.50 19.60 -4.31
CA TYR A 158 -13.09 20.92 -4.72
C TYR A 158 -11.57 20.94 -4.91
N PRO A 159 -11.08 21.36 -6.09
CA PRO A 159 -9.65 21.52 -6.31
C PRO A 159 -9.13 22.71 -5.49
N ALA A 160 -8.62 22.44 -4.30
CA ALA A 160 -7.98 23.45 -3.45
C ALA A 160 -6.49 23.54 -3.84
N GLN A 161 -5.98 24.76 -4.05
CA GLN A 161 -4.58 25.00 -4.41
C GLN A 161 -3.58 24.75 -3.27
N SER A 162 -4.05 24.54 -2.03
CA SER A 162 -3.15 24.25 -0.90
C SER A 162 -3.81 23.36 0.16
N GLY A 163 -3.23 22.18 0.39
CA GLY A 163 -3.57 21.32 1.53
C GLY A 163 -3.25 19.84 1.28
N ASP A 164 -2.86 19.13 2.35
CA ASP A 164 -2.52 17.70 2.32
C ASP A 164 -3.73 16.77 2.05
N LYS A 165 -4.95 17.31 2.01
CA LYS A 165 -6.17 16.55 1.75
C LYS A 165 -7.05 17.29 0.77
N ILE A 166 -7.43 16.61 -0.31
CA ILE A 166 -8.49 17.07 -1.20
C ILE A 166 -9.82 17.03 -0.41
N PRO A 167 -10.48 18.17 -0.16
CA PRO A 167 -11.79 18.19 0.46
C PRO A 167 -12.80 17.47 -0.45
N THR A 168 -13.29 16.32 0.01
CA THR A 168 -14.21 15.45 -0.74
C THR A 168 -15.57 15.45 -0.06
N ASP A 169 -16.58 15.93 -0.78
CA ASP A 169 -17.98 15.90 -0.40
C ASP A 169 -18.64 14.60 -0.88
N ILE A 170 -19.46 13.99 -0.02
CA ILE A 170 -20.21 12.78 -0.32
C ILE A 170 -21.69 13.12 -0.33
N ILE A 171 -22.34 12.96 -1.48
CA ILE A 171 -23.75 13.30 -1.68
C ILE A 171 -24.52 12.02 -1.99
N PRO A 172 -25.51 11.62 -1.18
CA PRO A 172 -26.34 10.49 -1.51
C PRO A 172 -27.10 10.71 -2.82
N THR A 173 -27.03 9.75 -3.75
CA THR A 173 -27.68 9.82 -5.06
C THR A 173 -29.18 10.03 -4.95
N GLY A 174 -29.82 9.50 -3.88
CA GLY A 174 -31.23 9.72 -3.60
C GLY A 174 -31.60 11.18 -3.32
N GLN A 175 -30.65 12.00 -2.89
CA GLN A 175 -30.81 13.43 -2.61
C GLN A 175 -30.53 14.30 -3.83
N VAL A 176 -29.85 13.77 -4.86
CA VAL A 176 -29.59 14.49 -6.11
C VAL A 176 -30.86 14.52 -6.96
N GLN A 177 -31.30 15.72 -7.34
CA GLN A 177 -32.42 15.91 -8.26
C GLN A 177 -31.95 15.76 -9.71
N TYR A 178 -30.86 16.44 -10.05
CA TYR A 178 -30.17 16.35 -11.33
C TYR A 178 -28.71 16.75 -11.16
N PHE A 179 -27.85 16.27 -12.06
CA PHE A 179 -26.48 16.75 -12.17
C PHE A 179 -26.14 16.97 -13.64
N ARG A 180 -25.23 17.92 -13.89
CA ARG A 180 -24.77 18.25 -15.23
C ARG A 180 -23.26 18.22 -15.24
N VAL A 181 -22.71 17.45 -16.17
CA VAL A 181 -21.29 17.53 -16.53
C VAL A 181 -21.08 18.82 -17.33
N LEU A 182 -20.19 19.67 -16.85
CA LEU A 182 -19.79 20.89 -17.53
C LEU A 182 -18.73 20.56 -18.58
N PRO A 183 -18.71 21.27 -19.73
CA PRO A 183 -17.65 21.12 -20.71
C PRO A 183 -16.30 21.48 -20.09
N HIS A 184 -15.25 20.78 -20.52
CA HIS A 184 -13.87 21.08 -20.12
C HIS A 184 -13.53 22.52 -20.51
N TYR A 185 -13.27 23.34 -19.49
CA TYR A 185 -12.62 24.64 -19.68
C TYR A 185 -11.11 24.38 -19.60
N TRP A 186 -10.37 24.80 -20.63
CA TRP A 186 -8.94 24.96 -20.50
C TRP A 186 -8.72 26.15 -19.59
N SER A 187 -8.08 25.94 -18.45
CA SER A 187 -7.60 27.05 -17.64
C SER A 187 -6.58 27.80 -18.48
N ASP A 188 -7.02 28.80 -19.24
CA ASP A 188 -6.14 29.82 -19.78
C ASP A 188 -5.60 30.59 -18.58
N ASN A 189 -4.49 30.10 -18.01
CA ASN A 189 -3.63 30.86 -17.11
C ASN A 189 -2.86 31.90 -17.94
#